data_AF-A0A534KZ28-F1
#
_entry.id   AF-A0A534KZ28-F1
#
_cell.length_a   1.000
_cell.length_b   1.000
_cell.length_c   1.000
_cell.angle_alpha   90.00
_cell.angle_beta   90.00
_cell.angle_gamma   90.00
#
_symmetry.space_group_name_H-M   'P 1'
#
loop_
_entity.id
_entity.type
_entity.pdbx_description
1 polymer ?
#
loop_
_entity_poly.entity_id
_entity_poly.type
_entity_poly.pdbx_seq_one_letter_code
_entity_poly.pdbx_strand_id
1 'polypeptide(L)'
;MRRMGPYWVLLAVAIAATLTWPVAVLVFAPAPLFSQAAPAARLVVSVTVDKQTYLPREPVIITVQVTNAGNAMAEIQFGSTCLATYTILSMDGSVVYDYRAHATCGQMLTTVPLRPEEARAFAFTWGQTSDSGVPVLPFRSYHVQGAVLSAKPSPAPSAETRIFVMQGPSGPNLAFTARTDRTSYGPSDSAKVTVILTNIGLDTIVMHFGQPCFVQFLVLDEARHGAGCSPGA
;
A
#
# COMPACT_ATOMS: atom_id res chain seq x y z
N MET A 1 -55.09 -110.98 23.93
CA MET A 1 -54.13 -111.04 25.06
C MET A 1 -53.07 -109.97 24.87
N ARG A 2 -52.64 -109.38 26.00
CA ARG A 2 -51.45 -108.53 26.25
C ARG A 2 -51.46 -107.04 25.84
N ARG A 3 -51.53 -106.23 26.91
CA ARG A 3 -51.03 -104.87 27.13
C ARG A 3 -49.58 -104.67 26.64
N MET A 4 -49.23 -103.45 26.25
CA MET A 4 -48.42 -102.45 27.00
C MET A 4 -47.97 -101.31 26.05
N GLY A 5 -48.10 -100.04 26.49
CA GLY A 5 -47.60 -98.83 25.77
C GLY A 5 -46.10 -98.57 26.03
N PRO A 6 -45.60 -97.32 26.14
CA PRO A 6 -46.15 -96.01 25.75
C PRO A 6 -45.11 -94.97 25.18
N TYR A 7 -45.61 -93.77 24.80
CA TYR A 7 -45.00 -92.41 24.78
C TYR A 7 -43.92 -91.93 23.76
N TRP A 8 -44.03 -90.61 23.47
CA TRP A 8 -43.12 -89.61 22.84
C TRP A 8 -43.20 -89.52 21.29
N VAL A 9 -43.25 -88.38 20.58
CA VAL A 9 -42.63 -87.04 20.72
C VAL A 9 -43.48 -85.97 19.97
N LEU A 10 -43.37 -84.70 20.40
CA LEU A 10 -43.92 -83.45 19.84
C LEU A 10 -43.44 -83.11 18.41
N LEU A 11 -44.26 -82.41 17.60
CA LEU A 11 -43.72 -81.46 16.59
C LEU A 11 -44.67 -80.28 16.36
N ALA A 12 -44.14 -79.08 16.56
CA ALA A 12 -44.71 -77.79 16.18
C ALA A 12 -44.12 -77.36 14.84
N VAL A 13 -44.89 -76.70 13.96
CA VAL A 13 -44.37 -75.65 13.08
C VAL A 13 -45.46 -74.59 12.84
N ALA A 14 -45.04 -73.34 13.01
CA ALA A 14 -45.83 -72.12 13.01
C ALA A 14 -46.24 -71.64 11.60
N ILE A 15 -47.37 -70.93 11.56
CA ILE A 15 -47.95 -70.30 10.37
C ILE A 15 -47.23 -68.97 10.10
N ALA A 16 -46.63 -68.84 8.92
CA ALA A 16 -46.04 -67.59 8.44
C ALA A 16 -47.14 -66.66 7.88
N ALA A 17 -47.32 -65.49 8.50
CA ALA A 17 -48.11 -64.40 7.95
C ALA A 17 -47.16 -63.37 7.32
N THR A 18 -47.21 -63.23 5.99
CA THR A 18 -46.45 -62.22 5.24
C THR A 18 -47.21 -60.91 5.18
N LEU A 19 -46.61 -59.87 5.77
CA LEU A 19 -47.09 -58.48 5.81
C LEU A 19 -46.53 -57.74 4.59
N THR A 20 -47.37 -57.23 3.68
CA THR A 20 -46.94 -56.41 2.54
C THR A 20 -46.96 -54.92 2.90
N TRP A 21 -45.79 -54.28 2.93
CA TRP A 21 -45.63 -52.83 3.03
C TRP A 21 -45.56 -52.19 1.64
N PRO A 22 -46.24 -51.06 1.38
CA PRO A 22 -46.08 -50.34 0.13
C PRO A 22 -44.75 -49.56 0.17
N VAL A 23 -43.88 -49.83 -0.79
CA VAL A 23 -42.66 -49.05 -1.00
C VAL A 23 -43.05 -47.71 -1.63
N ALA A 24 -42.93 -46.62 -0.86
CA ALA A 24 -43.04 -45.28 -1.39
C ALA A 24 -41.81 -44.99 -2.28
N VAL A 25 -42.00 -44.89 -3.59
CA VAL A 25 -40.97 -44.44 -4.53
C VAL A 25 -40.83 -42.93 -4.39
N LEU A 26 -39.83 -42.48 -3.64
CA LEU A 26 -39.39 -41.08 -3.62
C LEU A 26 -38.75 -40.75 -4.98
N VAL A 27 -39.50 -40.06 -5.84
CA VAL A 27 -38.94 -39.43 -7.04
C VAL A 27 -38.14 -38.21 -6.58
N PHE A 28 -36.82 -38.38 -6.42
CA PHE A 28 -35.91 -37.26 -6.27
C PHE A 28 -35.88 -36.49 -7.61
N ALA A 29 -36.66 -35.41 -7.71
CA ALA A 29 -36.44 -34.43 -8.74
C ALA A 29 -35.01 -33.86 -8.54
N PRO A 30 -34.13 -33.87 -9.56
CA PRO A 30 -32.84 -33.22 -9.45
C PRO A 30 -33.10 -31.73 -9.21
N ALA A 31 -32.76 -31.23 -8.02
CA ALA A 31 -32.70 -29.80 -7.82
C ALA A 31 -31.74 -29.22 -8.88
N PRO A 32 -32.11 -28.15 -9.60
CA PRO A 32 -31.16 -27.47 -10.47
C PRO A 32 -30.06 -26.89 -9.58
N LEU A 33 -28.98 -27.65 -9.43
CA LEU A 33 -27.69 -27.11 -9.03
C LEU A 33 -27.32 -26.10 -10.12
N PHE A 34 -26.73 -24.98 -9.72
CA PHE A 34 -26.38 -23.83 -10.57
C PHE A 34 -27.52 -22.83 -10.80
N SER A 35 -27.90 -22.11 -9.73
CA SER A 35 -28.14 -20.67 -9.89
C SER A 35 -26.80 -20.04 -10.27
N GLN A 36 -26.45 -20.02 -11.55
CA GLN A 36 -25.32 -19.23 -12.01
C GLN A 36 -25.69 -17.76 -11.78
N ALA A 37 -24.89 -17.05 -11.00
CA ALA A 37 -25.02 -15.60 -10.90
C ALA A 37 -25.01 -15.02 -12.32
N ALA A 38 -26.05 -14.26 -12.66
CA ALA A 38 -26.18 -13.68 -13.99
C ALA A 38 -24.90 -12.89 -14.34
N PRO A 39 -24.41 -12.98 -15.60
CA PRO A 39 -23.23 -12.24 -16.00
C PRO A 39 -23.39 -10.75 -15.70
N ALA A 40 -22.45 -10.16 -14.97
CA ALA A 40 -22.49 -8.78 -14.55
C ALA A 40 -21.15 -8.09 -14.81
N ALA A 41 -21.22 -6.90 -15.40
CA ALA A 41 -20.08 -6.01 -15.54
C ALA A 41 -19.73 -5.41 -14.18
N ARG A 42 -18.44 -5.33 -13.86
CA ARG A 42 -17.97 -4.73 -12.60
C ARG A 42 -16.66 -4.00 -12.81
N LEU A 43 -16.74 -2.68 -12.93
CA LEU A 43 -15.57 -1.83 -13.08
C LEU A 43 -14.96 -1.55 -11.70
N VAL A 44 -13.66 -1.79 -11.58
CA VAL A 44 -12.85 -1.49 -10.39
C VAL A 44 -11.71 -0.58 -10.82
N VAL A 45 -11.50 0.52 -10.08
CA VAL A 45 -10.38 1.43 -10.31
C VAL A 45 -9.30 1.20 -9.26
N SER A 46 -8.05 1.23 -9.68
CA SER A 46 -6.88 1.28 -8.82
C SER A 46 -5.99 2.46 -9.19
N VAL A 47 -5.29 2.99 -8.19
CA VAL A 47 -4.28 4.02 -8.37
C VAL A 47 -2.97 3.50 -7.81
N THR A 48 -1.96 3.45 -8.65
CA THR A 48 -0.61 3.03 -8.26
C THR A 48 0.39 4.13 -8.57
N VAL A 49 1.53 4.05 -7.88
CA VAL A 49 2.67 4.93 -8.02
C VAL A 49 3.91 4.07 -8.21
N ASP A 50 4.92 4.57 -8.91
CA ASP A 50 6.15 3.81 -9.16
C ASP A 50 6.95 3.54 -7.88
N LYS A 51 6.88 4.47 -6.91
CA LYS A 51 7.49 4.36 -5.58
C LYS A 51 6.54 4.87 -4.50
N GLN A 52 6.81 4.46 -3.26
CA GLN A 52 6.08 4.96 -2.08
C GLN A 52 6.76 6.18 -1.43
N THR A 53 8.05 6.38 -1.72
CA THR A 53 8.90 7.39 -1.08
C THR A 53 9.74 8.10 -2.14
N TYR A 54 9.76 9.43 -2.10
CA TYR A 54 10.42 10.28 -3.10
C TYR A 54 11.32 11.32 -2.44
N LEU A 55 12.40 11.71 -3.10
CA LEU A 55 13.14 12.93 -2.78
C LEU A 55 12.34 14.17 -3.23
N PRO A 56 12.58 15.35 -2.63
CA PRO A 56 11.98 16.59 -3.11
C PRO A 56 12.29 16.84 -4.58
N ARG A 57 11.28 17.25 -5.35
CA ARG A 57 11.34 17.50 -6.81
C ARG A 57 11.56 16.25 -7.67
N GLU A 58 11.63 15.07 -7.08
CA GLU A 58 11.63 13.83 -7.85
C GLU A 58 10.24 13.61 -8.48
N PRO A 59 10.13 13.43 -9.81
CA PRO A 59 8.84 13.22 -10.44
C PRO A 59 8.16 11.95 -9.94
N VAL A 60 6.87 12.05 -9.61
CA VAL A 60 6.02 10.92 -9.23
C VAL A 60 5.30 10.40 -10.48
N ILE A 61 5.43 9.11 -10.80
CA ILE A 61 4.70 8.48 -11.89
C ILE A 61 3.44 7.83 -11.33
N ILE A 62 2.29 8.35 -11.74
CA ILE A 62 0.98 7.94 -11.23
C ILE A 62 0.27 7.15 -12.32
N THR A 63 -0.24 5.97 -12.01
CA THR A 63 -1.05 5.16 -12.93
C THR A 63 -2.46 4.99 -12.36
N VAL A 64 -3.46 5.48 -13.10
CA VAL A 64 -4.87 5.22 -12.84
C VAL A 64 -5.30 4.09 -13.76
N GLN A 65 -5.75 2.97 -13.21
CA GLN A 65 -6.17 1.81 -13.99
C GLN A 65 -7.63 1.46 -13.69
N VAL A 66 -8.41 1.23 -14.74
CA VAL A 66 -9.74 0.63 -14.64
C VAL A 66 -9.70 -0.79 -15.18
N THR A 67 -10.21 -1.72 -14.39
CA THR A 67 -10.30 -3.14 -14.73
C THR A 67 -11.75 -3.58 -14.68
N ASN A 68 -12.19 -4.37 -15.65
CA ASN A 68 -13.46 -5.07 -15.56
C ASN A 68 -13.28 -6.38 -14.78
N ALA A 69 -13.49 -6.33 -13.48
CA ALA A 69 -13.47 -7.49 -12.57
C ALA A 69 -14.81 -8.27 -12.57
N GLY A 70 -15.67 -8.03 -13.56
CA GLY A 70 -16.90 -8.74 -13.78
C GLY A 70 -16.74 -9.85 -14.82
N ASN A 71 -17.76 -10.70 -14.94
CA ASN A 71 -17.79 -11.80 -15.90
C ASN A 71 -18.63 -11.48 -17.16
N ALA A 72 -19.07 -10.22 -17.33
CA ALA A 72 -19.69 -9.70 -18.56
C ALA A 72 -18.89 -8.53 -19.12
N MET A 73 -19.10 -8.20 -20.40
CA MET A 73 -18.49 -7.03 -21.02
C MET A 73 -18.98 -5.74 -20.36
N ALA A 74 -18.06 -4.84 -20.02
CA ALA A 74 -18.35 -3.52 -19.50
C ALA A 74 -18.18 -2.46 -20.59
N GLU A 75 -18.97 -1.40 -20.56
CA GLU A 75 -18.79 -0.24 -21.42
C GLU A 75 -18.50 1.00 -20.58
N ILE A 76 -17.46 1.73 -20.96
CA ILE A 76 -17.13 3.03 -20.38
C ILE A 76 -17.37 4.10 -21.44
N GLN A 77 -18.22 5.07 -21.14
CA GLN A 77 -18.44 6.22 -22.00
C GLN A 77 -17.71 7.44 -21.44
N PHE A 78 -16.90 8.08 -22.26
CA PHE A 78 -16.15 9.29 -21.94
C PHE A 78 -16.75 10.48 -22.68
N GLY A 79 -16.88 11.62 -22.01
CA GLY A 79 -17.35 12.88 -22.63
C GLY A 79 -16.23 13.83 -23.06
N SER A 80 -14.96 13.51 -22.77
CA SER A 80 -13.81 14.36 -23.10
C SER A 80 -12.55 13.54 -23.38
N THR A 81 -11.55 14.19 -23.97
CA THR A 81 -10.24 13.59 -24.26
C THR A 81 -9.37 13.32 -23.04
N CYS A 82 -9.72 13.86 -21.86
CA CYS A 82 -8.87 13.68 -20.67
C CYS A 82 -8.95 12.26 -20.09
N LEU A 83 -10.06 11.53 -20.32
CA LEU A 83 -10.34 10.13 -19.96
C LEU A 83 -10.19 9.77 -18.46
N ALA A 84 -9.15 10.23 -17.78
CA ALA A 84 -8.87 10.08 -16.37
C ALA A 84 -8.26 11.37 -15.79
N THR A 85 -8.15 11.43 -14.48
CA THR A 85 -7.54 12.55 -13.75
C THR A 85 -6.87 12.06 -12.48
N TYR A 86 -6.03 12.90 -11.91
CA TYR A 86 -5.56 12.74 -10.54
C TYR A 86 -5.59 14.07 -9.78
N THR A 87 -5.65 13.98 -8.46
CA THR A 87 -5.58 15.09 -7.53
C THR A 87 -4.64 14.70 -6.40
N ILE A 88 -3.76 15.62 -6.01
CA ILE A 88 -2.89 15.46 -4.86
C ILE A 88 -3.51 16.21 -3.69
N LEU A 89 -3.71 15.50 -2.59
CA LEU A 89 -4.25 16.06 -1.35
C LEU A 89 -3.18 16.00 -0.27
N SER A 90 -3.17 17.03 0.58
CA SER A 90 -2.48 16.98 1.87
C SER A 90 -3.21 16.04 2.84
N MET A 91 -2.56 15.65 3.94
CA MET A 91 -3.15 14.75 4.95
C MET A 91 -4.40 15.32 5.64
N ASP A 92 -4.62 16.63 5.58
CA ASP A 92 -5.82 17.31 6.06
C ASP A 92 -6.97 17.31 5.02
N GLY A 93 -6.75 16.69 3.86
CA GLY A 93 -7.71 16.62 2.76
C GLY A 93 -7.73 17.86 1.86
N SER A 94 -6.88 18.87 2.11
CA SER A 94 -6.79 20.05 1.25
C SER A 94 -6.15 19.70 -0.10
N VAL A 95 -6.67 20.28 -1.18
CA VAL A 95 -6.13 20.10 -2.53
C VAL A 95 -4.81 20.85 -2.64
N VAL A 96 -3.75 20.12 -2.97
CA VAL A 96 -2.41 20.65 -3.25
C VAL A 96 -2.23 20.87 -4.75
N TYR A 97 -2.69 19.92 -5.55
CA TYR A 97 -2.60 19.95 -7.00
C TYR A 97 -3.80 19.25 -7.64
N ASP A 98 -4.48 19.91 -8.56
CA ASP A 98 -5.54 19.31 -9.39
C ASP A 98 -5.13 19.28 -10.85
N TYR A 99 -4.91 18.08 -11.40
CA TYR A 99 -4.55 17.90 -12.80
C TYR A 99 -5.53 18.58 -13.76
N ARG A 100 -6.83 18.61 -13.43
CA ARG A 100 -7.85 19.21 -14.29
C ARG A 100 -7.71 20.72 -14.44
N ALA A 101 -7.10 21.39 -13.47
CA ALA A 101 -6.85 22.82 -13.54
C ALA A 101 -5.77 23.17 -14.59
N HIS A 102 -4.91 22.22 -14.96
CA HIS A 102 -3.79 22.41 -15.89
C HIS A 102 -3.96 21.66 -17.21
N ALA A 103 -4.86 20.67 -17.26
CA ALA A 103 -5.12 19.88 -18.44
C ALA A 103 -6.08 20.62 -19.41
N THR A 104 -5.73 20.63 -20.70
CA THR A 104 -6.63 21.08 -21.76
C THR A 104 -7.36 19.88 -22.36
N CYS A 105 -8.65 19.73 -22.02
CA CYS A 105 -9.49 18.63 -22.50
C CYS A 105 -10.36 19.08 -23.68
N GLY A 106 -10.33 18.34 -24.79
CA GLY A 106 -11.30 18.48 -25.88
C GLY A 106 -12.61 17.77 -25.55
N GLN A 107 -13.72 18.27 -26.11
CA GLN A 107 -15.00 17.55 -26.09
C GLN A 107 -14.91 16.37 -27.06
N MET A 108 -15.14 15.16 -26.58
CA MET A 108 -15.11 13.95 -27.40
C MET A 108 -15.91 12.84 -26.73
N LEU A 109 -16.94 12.35 -27.42
CA LEU A 109 -17.70 11.19 -26.97
C LEU A 109 -17.01 9.91 -27.44
N THR A 110 -16.50 9.12 -26.51
CA THR A 110 -15.83 7.84 -26.83
C THR A 110 -16.41 6.73 -25.97
N THR A 111 -16.74 5.59 -26.57
CA THR A 111 -17.14 4.39 -25.85
C THR A 111 -16.01 3.36 -25.93
N VAL A 112 -15.57 2.87 -24.77
CA VAL A 112 -14.53 1.85 -24.66
C VAL A 112 -15.13 0.58 -24.06
N PRO A 113 -15.22 -0.51 -24.84
CA PRO A 113 -15.61 -1.80 -24.32
C PRO A 113 -14.43 -2.44 -23.56
N LEU A 114 -14.71 -3.07 -22.42
CA LEU A 114 -13.75 -3.88 -21.66
C LEU A 114 -14.29 -5.29 -21.49
N ARG A 115 -13.55 -6.27 -21.99
CA ARG A 115 -13.83 -7.69 -21.72
C ARG A 115 -13.60 -8.01 -20.24
N PRO A 116 -14.15 -9.13 -19.72
CA PRO A 116 -13.77 -9.64 -18.41
C PRO A 116 -12.24 -9.70 -18.24
N GLU A 117 -11.75 -9.23 -17.10
CA GLU A 117 -10.33 -9.10 -16.74
C GLU A 117 -9.51 -8.12 -17.60
N GLU A 118 -10.11 -7.48 -18.61
CA GLU A 118 -9.43 -6.44 -19.38
C GLU A 118 -9.27 -5.17 -18.55
N ALA A 119 -8.10 -4.53 -18.70
CA ALA A 119 -7.78 -3.29 -18.03
C ALA A 119 -7.30 -2.21 -18.99
N ARG A 120 -7.55 -0.95 -18.61
CA ARG A 120 -7.00 0.25 -19.27
C ARG A 120 -6.31 1.11 -18.24
N ALA A 121 -5.07 1.48 -18.55
CA ALA A 121 -4.22 2.28 -17.67
C ALA A 121 -3.96 3.67 -18.29
N PHE A 122 -3.92 4.67 -17.43
CA PHE A 122 -3.63 6.06 -17.75
C PHE A 122 -2.47 6.52 -16.87
N ALA A 123 -1.35 6.88 -17.50
CA ALA A 123 -0.14 7.29 -16.80
C ALA A 123 -0.02 8.82 -16.78
N PHE A 124 0.40 9.35 -15.62
CA PHE A 124 0.61 10.76 -15.37
C PHE A 124 1.97 10.97 -14.70
N THR A 125 2.48 12.20 -14.78
CA THR A 125 3.70 12.61 -14.09
C THR A 125 3.43 13.88 -13.31
N TRP A 126 3.72 13.85 -12.01
CA TRP A 126 3.60 15.00 -11.13
C TRP A 126 4.97 15.44 -10.59
N GLY A 127 5.32 16.70 -10.80
CA GLY A 127 6.63 17.26 -10.43
C GLY A 127 6.77 17.70 -8.97
N GLN A 128 5.89 17.24 -8.07
CA GLN A 128 5.85 17.67 -6.66
C GLN A 128 5.65 19.18 -6.45
N THR A 129 4.76 19.78 -7.24
CA THR A 129 4.38 21.19 -7.14
C THR A 129 2.90 21.35 -6.84
N SER A 130 2.53 22.43 -6.17
CA SER A 130 1.14 22.87 -6.03
C SER A 130 0.60 23.43 -7.35
N ASP A 131 -0.71 23.72 -7.38
CA ASP A 131 -1.35 24.43 -8.50
C ASP A 131 -0.74 25.82 -8.79
N SER A 132 -0.15 26.45 -7.78
CA SER A 132 0.58 27.72 -7.92
C SER A 132 2.03 27.56 -8.39
N GLY A 133 2.48 26.34 -8.67
CA GLY A 133 3.85 26.05 -9.10
C GLY A 133 4.89 26.06 -7.96
N VAL A 134 4.45 26.16 -6.70
CA VAL A 134 5.35 26.13 -5.54
C VAL A 134 5.67 24.67 -5.20
N PRO A 135 6.93 24.31 -4.94
CA PRO A 135 7.28 22.96 -4.48
C PRO A 135 6.52 22.58 -3.20
N VAL A 136 6.03 21.34 -3.14
CA VAL A 136 5.35 20.85 -1.94
C VAL A 136 6.31 20.69 -0.77
N LEU A 137 5.76 20.67 0.45
CA LEU A 137 6.56 20.53 1.66
C LEU A 137 7.17 19.13 1.75
N PRO A 138 8.48 19.02 2.04
CA PRO A 138 9.11 17.74 2.28
C PRO A 138 8.77 17.19 3.68
N PHE A 139 9.22 15.97 3.95
CA PHE A 139 8.98 15.22 5.18
C PHE A 139 7.48 15.09 5.49
N ARG A 140 6.69 14.81 4.46
CA ARG A 140 5.22 14.80 4.54
C ARG A 140 4.62 13.74 3.62
N SER A 141 3.53 13.15 4.11
CA SER A 141 2.69 12.26 3.32
C SER A 141 1.65 13.04 2.50
N TYR A 142 1.34 12.54 1.31
CA TYR A 142 0.30 13.05 0.44
C TYR A 142 -0.61 11.91 -0.01
N HIS A 143 -1.89 12.21 -0.18
CA HIS A 143 -2.84 11.31 -0.84
C HIS A 143 -2.85 11.60 -2.34
N VAL A 144 -2.78 10.54 -3.13
CA VAL A 144 -2.94 10.59 -4.58
C VAL A 144 -4.29 9.98 -4.89
N GLN A 145 -5.27 10.81 -5.21
CA GLN A 145 -6.59 10.37 -5.65
C GLN A 145 -6.63 10.34 -7.17
N GLY A 146 -7.07 9.23 -7.76
CA GLY A 146 -7.22 9.07 -9.20
C GLY A 146 -8.62 8.63 -9.57
N ALA A 147 -9.14 9.15 -10.68
CA ALA A 147 -10.48 8.85 -11.13
C ALA A 147 -10.53 8.71 -12.66
N VAL A 148 -11.41 7.83 -13.14
CA VAL A 148 -11.73 7.71 -14.56
C VAL A 148 -12.90 8.64 -14.86
N LEU A 149 -12.72 9.61 -15.76
CA LEU A 149 -13.72 10.65 -16.08
C LEU A 149 -14.80 10.12 -17.04
N SER A 150 -15.49 9.07 -16.62
CA SER A 150 -16.59 8.47 -17.37
C SER A 150 -17.87 9.28 -17.19
N ALA A 151 -18.59 9.51 -18.29
CA ALA A 151 -19.98 9.91 -18.31
C ALA A 151 -20.90 8.72 -17.94
N LYS A 152 -20.50 7.49 -18.27
CA LYS A 152 -21.13 6.25 -17.81
C LYS A 152 -20.07 5.18 -17.51
N PRO A 153 -20.13 4.50 -16.35
CA PRO A 153 -21.08 4.71 -15.24
C PRO A 153 -20.87 6.06 -14.51
N SER A 154 -21.89 6.49 -13.76
CA SER A 154 -21.88 7.69 -12.90
C SER A 154 -22.37 7.31 -11.49
N PRO A 155 -21.69 7.73 -10.40
CA PRO A 155 -20.48 8.56 -10.40
C PRO A 155 -19.28 7.81 -10.98
N ALA A 156 -18.33 8.58 -11.50
CA ALA A 156 -17.07 8.08 -12.03
C ALA A 156 -16.32 7.28 -10.95
N PRO A 157 -15.82 6.07 -11.25
CA PRO A 157 -15.08 5.28 -10.27
C PRO A 157 -13.72 5.93 -9.97
N SER A 158 -13.32 5.88 -8.71
CA SER A 158 -12.09 6.47 -8.20
C SER A 158 -11.43 5.58 -7.14
N ALA A 159 -10.12 5.72 -6.98
CA ALA A 159 -9.38 5.14 -5.88
C ALA A 159 -8.30 6.10 -5.39
N GLU A 160 -7.63 5.74 -4.30
CA GLU A 160 -6.54 6.52 -3.74
C GLU A 160 -5.34 5.66 -3.35
N THR A 161 -4.19 6.28 -3.30
CA THR A 161 -2.96 5.73 -2.70
C THR A 161 -2.23 6.84 -1.95
N ARG A 162 -1.14 6.50 -1.28
CA ARG A 162 -0.33 7.45 -0.51
C ARG A 162 1.10 7.44 -1.00
N ILE A 163 1.76 8.58 -0.83
CA ILE A 163 3.19 8.73 -1.04
C ILE A 163 3.77 9.52 0.13
N PHE A 164 5.08 9.36 0.34
CA PHE A 164 5.85 10.17 1.27
C PHE A 164 6.94 10.94 0.51
N VAL A 165 6.92 12.26 0.61
CA VAL A 165 8.05 13.08 0.14
C VAL A 165 9.00 13.21 1.31
N MET A 166 10.20 12.65 1.17
CA MET A 166 11.23 12.74 2.20
C MET A 166 11.64 14.18 2.41
N GLN A 167 12.27 14.44 3.56
CA GLN A 167 13.26 15.51 3.57
C GLN A 167 14.35 15.06 2.59
N GLY A 168 14.56 15.86 1.53
CA GLY A 168 15.80 15.72 0.77
C GLY A 168 16.99 15.82 1.72
N PRO A 169 18.21 15.45 1.30
CA PRO A 169 19.38 15.72 2.12
C PRO A 169 19.31 17.20 2.52
N SER A 170 19.03 17.44 3.80
CA SER A 170 18.68 18.75 4.29
C SER A 170 19.98 19.51 4.47
N GLY A 171 20.51 20.00 3.36
CA GLY A 171 21.81 20.64 3.34
C GLY A 171 22.96 19.72 3.78
N PRO A 172 24.09 20.29 4.21
CA PRO A 172 25.28 19.53 4.58
C PRO A 172 24.96 18.51 5.68
N ASN A 173 25.12 17.22 5.37
CA ASN A 173 24.95 16.15 6.35
C ASN A 173 26.33 15.77 6.91
N LEU A 174 26.57 16.10 8.17
CA LEU A 174 27.85 15.93 8.85
C LEU A 174 27.71 14.93 9.99
N ALA A 175 28.58 13.90 9.99
CA ALA A 175 28.75 13.01 11.13
C ALA A 175 29.97 13.45 11.95
N PHE A 176 29.80 13.49 13.27
CA PHE A 176 30.89 13.75 14.22
C PHE A 176 31.25 12.43 14.91
N THR A 177 32.54 12.11 14.95
CA THR A 177 33.03 10.97 15.71
C THR A 177 34.21 11.42 16.55
N ALA A 178 34.10 11.27 17.87
CA ALA A 178 35.23 11.48 18.78
C ALA A 178 35.80 10.12 19.18
N ARG A 179 37.12 10.01 19.16
CA ARG A 179 37.83 8.82 19.65
C ARG A 179 39.05 9.22 20.43
N THR A 180 39.40 8.41 21.40
CA THR A 180 40.63 8.53 22.18
C THR A 180 41.71 7.59 21.63
N ASP A 181 42.98 7.84 21.95
CA ASP A 181 44.10 6.98 21.56
C ASP A 181 44.08 5.61 22.26
N ARG A 182 43.52 5.57 23.47
CA ARG A 182 43.39 4.38 24.32
C ARG A 182 41.99 4.28 24.93
N THR A 183 41.64 3.07 25.37
CA THR A 183 40.34 2.75 25.99
C THR A 183 40.36 2.85 27.52
N SER A 184 41.53 2.94 28.14
CA SER A 184 41.70 3.14 29.58
C SER A 184 42.93 4.02 29.88
N TYR A 185 42.86 4.73 30.99
CA TYR A 185 43.85 5.70 31.44
C TYR A 185 44.09 5.55 32.93
N GLY A 186 45.35 5.57 33.34
CA GLY A 186 45.73 5.66 34.75
C GLY A 186 45.63 7.08 35.30
N PRO A 187 45.69 7.26 36.62
CA PRO A 187 45.81 8.59 37.23
C PRO A 187 47.06 9.30 36.69
N SER A 188 46.89 10.53 36.18
CA SER A 188 47.92 11.37 35.52
C SER A 188 48.22 11.05 34.05
N ASP A 189 47.54 10.08 33.44
CA ASP A 189 47.64 9.88 32.00
C ASP A 189 46.96 11.04 31.24
N SER A 190 47.57 11.44 30.12
CA SER A 190 46.92 12.34 29.16
C SER A 190 46.22 11.54 28.07
N ALA A 191 44.95 11.87 27.81
CA ALA A 191 44.17 11.32 26.70
C ALA A 191 44.32 12.20 25.46
N LYS A 192 44.66 11.59 24.33
CA LYS A 192 44.68 12.25 23.03
C LYS A 192 43.33 12.03 22.34
N VAL A 193 42.53 13.09 22.30
CA VAL A 193 41.22 13.07 21.64
C VAL A 193 41.36 13.47 20.18
N THR A 194 40.83 12.63 19.29
CA THR A 194 40.68 12.92 17.87
C THR A 194 39.20 13.06 17.54
N VAL A 195 38.81 14.23 17.02
CA VAL A 195 37.47 14.47 16.49
C VAL A 195 37.52 14.41 14.98
N ILE A 196 36.65 13.59 14.40
CA ILE A 196 36.53 13.38 12.96
C ILE A 196 35.19 13.96 12.54
N LEU A 197 35.23 14.82 11.53
CA LEU A 197 34.05 15.38 10.88
C LEU A 197 33.96 14.81 9.47
N THR A 198 32.92 14.03 9.21
CA THR A 198 32.72 13.34 7.93
C THR A 198 31.51 13.92 7.23
N ASN A 199 31.70 14.40 6.00
CA ASN A 199 30.57 14.66 5.10
C ASN A 199 29.95 13.32 4.70
N ILE A 200 28.77 13.03 5.23
CA ILE A 200 27.96 11.86 4.88
C ILE A 200 26.82 12.23 3.93
N GLY A 201 26.77 13.49 3.49
CA GLY A 201 25.86 14.00 2.47
C GLY A 201 26.41 13.83 1.06
N LEU A 202 25.57 14.17 0.08
CA LEU A 202 25.90 14.10 -1.35
C LEU A 202 26.46 15.44 -1.89
N ASP A 203 26.32 16.53 -1.14
CA ASP A 203 26.74 17.87 -1.55
C ASP A 203 28.11 18.26 -0.96
N THR A 204 28.86 19.11 -1.67
CA THR A 204 30.11 19.69 -1.15
C THR A 204 29.80 20.71 -0.06
N ILE A 205 30.51 20.64 1.06
CA ILE A 205 30.29 21.50 2.23
C ILE A 205 31.39 22.55 2.31
N VAL A 206 31.01 23.82 2.37
CA VAL A 206 31.91 24.93 2.74
C VAL A 206 31.59 25.33 4.17
N MET A 207 32.57 25.21 5.07
CA MET A 207 32.43 25.61 6.46
C MET A 207 33.06 26.98 6.67
N HIS A 208 32.28 27.93 7.17
CA HIS A 208 32.76 29.25 7.56
C HIS A 208 32.80 29.34 9.09
N PHE A 209 33.98 29.61 9.64
CA PHE A 209 34.17 29.70 11.08
C PHE A 209 34.43 31.15 11.47
N GLY A 210 33.51 31.72 12.24
CA GLY A 210 33.62 33.10 12.74
C GLY A 210 34.54 33.25 13.96
N GLN A 211 35.06 32.15 14.50
CA GLN A 211 35.98 32.10 15.62
C GLN A 211 37.07 31.05 15.37
N PRO A 212 38.28 31.20 15.96
CA PRO A 212 39.39 30.26 15.76
C PRO A 212 39.19 28.90 16.46
N CYS A 213 38.15 28.76 17.29
CA CYS A 213 37.82 27.49 17.93
C CYS A 213 36.88 26.67 17.05
N PHE A 214 37.44 25.69 16.35
CA PHE A 214 36.69 24.89 15.36
C PHE A 214 36.07 23.61 15.93
N VAL A 215 36.57 23.14 17.07
CA VAL A 215 36.11 21.91 17.73
C VAL A 215 36.18 22.09 19.24
N GLN A 216 35.06 21.80 19.92
CA GLN A 216 34.99 21.68 21.36
C GLN A 216 34.49 20.27 21.69
N PHE A 217 35.07 19.66 22.72
CA PHE A 217 34.59 18.41 23.27
C PHE A 217 34.45 18.53 24.78
N LEU A 218 33.49 17.79 25.33
CA LEU A 218 33.24 17.71 26.75
C LEU A 218 33.55 16.29 27.19
N VAL A 219 34.44 16.13 28.17
CA VAL A 219 34.62 14.86 28.85
C VAL A 219 33.54 14.79 29.92
N LEU A 220 32.59 13.88 29.72
CA LEU A 220 31.55 13.60 30.69
C LEU A 220 32.06 12.50 31.61
N ASP A 221 32.26 12.84 32.88
CA ASP A 221 32.27 11.84 33.94
C ASP A 221 30.79 11.53 34.25
N GLU A 222 30.35 10.29 34.03
CA GLU A 222 28.99 9.88 34.41
C GLU A 222 28.70 10.16 35.89
N ALA A 223 29.73 10.37 36.73
CA ALA A 223 29.57 10.79 38.10
C ALA A 223 29.56 12.32 38.34
N ARG A 224 30.17 13.19 37.51
CA ARG A 224 30.23 14.67 37.74
C ARG A 224 30.45 15.50 36.47
N HIS A 225 29.49 16.34 36.10
CA HIS A 225 29.57 17.25 34.96
C HIS A 225 30.47 18.47 35.22
N GLY A 226 31.52 18.67 34.43
CA GLY A 226 32.32 19.89 34.41
C GLY A 226 33.10 20.07 33.10
N ALA A 227 32.93 21.22 32.43
CA ALA A 227 33.56 21.54 31.15
C ALA A 227 34.85 22.36 31.32
N GLY A 228 35.89 22.03 30.55
CA GLY A 228 37.16 22.79 30.51
C GLY A 228 37.67 22.96 29.07
N CYS A 229 38.31 24.10 28.79
CA CYS A 229 38.87 24.48 27.48
C CYS A 229 40.40 24.27 27.45
N SER A 230 40.93 23.82 26.30
CA SER A 230 42.38 23.76 26.04
C SER A 230 42.74 24.55 24.77
N PRO A 231 43.73 25.47 24.82
CA PRO A 231 44.24 26.14 23.63
C PRO A 231 45.25 25.23 22.90
N GLY A 232 45.01 24.98 21.61
CA GLY A 232 45.93 24.22 20.76
C GLY A 232 47.12 25.07 20.29
N ALA A 233 48.32 24.47 20.34
CA ALA A 233 49.54 24.93 19.69
C ALA A 233 49.56 24.56 18.21
#